data_AF-A0A540LKS3-F1
#
_entry.id   AF-A0A540LKS3-F1
#
_cell.length_a   1.000
_cell.length_b   1.000
_cell.length_c   1.000
_cell.angle_alpha   90.00
_cell.angle_beta   90.00
_cell.angle_gamma   90.00
#
_symmetry.space_group_name_H-M   'P 1'
#
loop_
_entity.id
_entity.type
_entity.pdbx_description
1 polymer ?
#
loop_
_entity_poly.entity_id
_entity_poly.type
_entity_poly.pdbx_seq_one_letter_code
_entity_poly.pdbx_strand_id
1 'polypeptide(L)'
;MGALLKLVDATLIVFFIVIAVAAPLLDSQIILPRCLFPDWLVELQSWLYVRILGHYLVTEKHHFFVGLVWLQLLLQWPLALANLYGILAAKSWFNTTCLIYGVSFFGSIITELSELVQSGKASDMLIYFYFPFLGFAVLAILRGLLPPSCKTTSSIGKRPTLGRKKKA
;
A
#
# COMPACT_ATOMS: atom_id res chain seq x y z
N MET A 1 13.54 -6.80 19.81
CA MET A 1 12.48 -6.05 19.10
C MET A 1 11.32 -5.90 20.07
N GLY A 2 10.91 -4.67 20.37
CA GLY A 2 9.81 -4.42 21.31
C GLY A 2 8.50 -5.04 20.83
N ALA A 3 7.64 -5.49 21.76
CA ALA A 3 6.36 -6.13 21.45
C ALA A 3 5.49 -5.27 20.51
N LEU A 4 5.54 -3.95 20.68
CA LEU A 4 4.84 -2.97 19.84
C LEU A 4 5.26 -3.03 18.37
N LEU A 5 6.54 -3.27 18.09
CA LEU A 5 7.05 -3.35 16.72
C LEU A 5 6.58 -4.63 16.02
N LYS A 6 6.49 -5.74 16.77
CA LYS A 6 5.92 -7.00 16.26
C LYS A 6 4.43 -6.87 15.98
N LEU A 7 3.70 -6.12 16.83
CA LEU A 7 2.29 -5.84 16.61
C LEU A 7 2.09 -5.01 15.34
N VAL A 8 2.88 -3.95 15.14
CA VAL A 8 2.85 -3.14 13.91
C VAL A 8 3.18 -4.00 12.69
N ASP A 9 4.21 -4.84 12.75
CA ASP A 9 4.57 -5.75 11.65
C ASP A 9 3.43 -6.73 11.32
N ALA A 10 2.79 -7.31 12.34
CA ALA A 10 1.64 -8.19 12.15
C ALA A 10 0.43 -7.48 11.53
N THR A 11 0.10 -6.27 12.01
CA THR A 11 -0.96 -5.44 11.44
C THR A 11 -0.67 -5.12 9.98
N LEU A 12 0.56 -4.70 9.64
CA LEU A 12 0.96 -4.40 8.27
C LEU A 12 0.83 -5.63 7.36
N ILE A 13 1.22 -6.82 7.83
CA ILE A 13 1.07 -8.07 7.08
C ILE A 13 -0.39 -8.31 6.71
N VAL A 14 -1.31 -8.19 7.68
CA VAL A 14 -2.74 -8.41 7.43
C VAL A 14 -3.25 -7.44 6.37
N PHE A 15 -2.93 -6.15 6.47
CA PHE A 15 -3.33 -5.16 5.48
C PHE A 15 -2.70 -5.40 4.10
N PHE A 16 -1.42 -5.78 4.02
CA PHE A 16 -0.78 -6.10 2.73
C PHE A 16 -1.42 -7.32 2.06
N ILE A 17 -1.83 -8.34 2.83
CA ILE A 17 -2.56 -9.50 2.31
C ILE A 17 -3.93 -9.05 1.78
N VAL A 18 -4.67 -8.27 2.57
CA VAL A 18 -5.98 -7.74 2.16
C VAL A 18 -5.83 -6.96 0.85
N ILE A 19 -4.84 -6.08 0.73
CA ILE A 19 -4.63 -5.27 -0.48
C ILE A 19 -4.15 -6.13 -1.65
N ALA A 20 -3.30 -7.13 -1.41
CA ALA A 20 -2.81 -8.04 -2.44
C ALA A 20 -3.94 -8.84 -3.10
N VAL A 21 -5.00 -9.16 -2.35
CA VAL A 21 -6.20 -9.86 -2.84
C VAL A 21 -7.26 -8.87 -3.35
N ALA A 22 -7.54 -7.81 -2.59
CA ALA A 22 -8.60 -6.86 -2.90
C ALA A 22 -8.28 -6.03 -4.15
N ALA A 23 -7.03 -5.61 -4.35
CA ALA A 23 -6.69 -4.81 -5.52
C ALA A 23 -6.96 -5.53 -6.86
N PRO A 24 -6.49 -6.77 -7.10
CA PRO A 24 -6.83 -7.47 -8.33
C PRO A 24 -8.29 -7.94 -8.38
N LEU A 25 -8.99 -8.12 -7.26
CA LEU A 25 -10.40 -8.53 -7.29
C LEU A 25 -11.36 -7.36 -7.50
N LEU A 26 -11.13 -6.21 -6.89
CA LEU A 26 -12.04 -5.07 -6.90
C LEU A 26 -11.58 -3.98 -7.88
N ASP A 27 -10.28 -3.68 -7.90
CA ASP A 27 -9.77 -2.57 -8.72
C ASP A 27 -9.71 -2.96 -10.21
N SER A 28 -9.40 -4.22 -10.51
CA SER A 28 -9.40 -4.70 -11.90
C SER A 28 -10.79 -4.67 -12.54
N GLN A 29 -11.87 -4.82 -11.76
CA GLN A 29 -13.25 -4.75 -12.26
C GLN A 29 -13.65 -3.33 -12.74
N ILE A 30 -12.87 -2.30 -12.38
CA ILE A 30 -13.10 -0.92 -12.84
C ILE A 30 -12.47 -0.68 -14.22
N ILE A 31 -11.42 -1.42 -14.57
CA ILE A 31 -10.72 -1.32 -15.87
C ILE A 31 -11.20 -2.40 -16.85
N LEU A 32 -11.42 -3.63 -16.38
CA LEU A 32 -11.74 -4.77 -17.22
C LEU A 32 -13.25 -4.95 -17.43
N PRO A 33 -13.68 -5.46 -18.60
CA PRO A 33 -15.07 -5.80 -18.86
C PRO A 33 -15.62 -6.78 -17.81
N ARG A 34 -16.83 -6.51 -17.29
CA ARG A 34 -17.51 -7.33 -16.28
C ARG A 34 -17.67 -8.80 -16.67
N CYS A 35 -17.62 -9.12 -17.97
CA CYS A 35 -17.71 -10.48 -18.50
C CYS A 35 -16.53 -11.40 -18.13
N LEU A 36 -15.41 -10.84 -17.63
CA LEU A 36 -14.23 -11.61 -17.21
C LEU A 36 -14.31 -12.07 -15.74
N PHE A 37 -15.30 -11.60 -14.99
CA PHE A 37 -15.46 -11.89 -13.57
C PHE A 37 -16.72 -12.73 -13.32
N PRO A 38 -16.69 -13.63 -12.33
CA PRO A 38 -17.87 -14.42 -11.98
C PRO A 38 -18.95 -13.52 -11.36
N ASP A 39 -20.22 -13.84 -11.64
CA ASP A 39 -21.37 -13.00 -11.30
C ASP A 39 -21.44 -12.63 -9.80
N TRP A 40 -21.06 -13.55 -8.92
CA TRP A 40 -21.05 -13.32 -7.47
C TRP A 40 -20.06 -12.21 -7.05
N LEU A 41 -18.95 -12.04 -7.77
CA LEU A 41 -17.93 -11.05 -7.45
C LEU A 41 -18.35 -9.67 -7.93
N VAL A 42 -19.04 -9.62 -9.07
CA VAL A 42 -19.67 -8.41 -9.61
C VAL A 42 -20.82 -7.97 -8.71
N GLU A 43 -21.59 -8.92 -8.17
CA GLU A 43 -22.67 -8.64 -7.22
C GLU A 43 -22.14 -8.16 -5.87
N LEU A 44 -21.04 -8.75 -5.36
CA LEU A 44 -20.37 -8.27 -4.14
C LEU A 44 -19.85 -6.84 -4.31
N GLN A 45 -19.21 -6.54 -5.44
CA GLN A 45 -18.76 -5.19 -5.76
C GLN A 45 -19.95 -4.24 -5.86
N SER A 46 -20.99 -4.62 -6.60
CA SER A 46 -22.18 -3.78 -6.77
C SER A 46 -22.87 -3.52 -5.43
N TRP A 47 -23.00 -4.52 -4.57
CA TRP A 47 -23.56 -4.37 -3.23
C TRP A 47 -22.69 -3.47 -2.33
N LEU A 48 -21.38 -3.63 -2.37
CA LEU A 48 -20.45 -2.81 -1.58
C LEU A 48 -20.46 -1.35 -2.08
N TYR A 49 -20.25 -1.12 -3.37
CA TYR A 49 -20.13 0.22 -3.95
C TYR A 49 -21.46 0.97 -4.04
N VAL A 50 -22.55 0.31 -4.48
CA VAL A 50 -23.85 0.97 -4.71
C VAL A 50 -24.69 1.00 -3.43
N ARG A 51 -24.68 -0.07 -2.63
CA ARG A 51 -25.60 -0.22 -1.50
C ARG A 51 -25.03 0.24 -0.16
N ILE A 52 -23.72 0.07 0.06
CA ILE A 52 -23.08 0.44 1.32
C ILE A 52 -22.36 1.79 1.20
N LEU A 53 -21.55 1.97 0.17
CA LEU A 53 -20.71 3.16 0.06
C LEU A 53 -21.37 4.32 -0.70
N GLY A 54 -22.46 4.08 -1.45
CA GLY A 54 -23.13 5.11 -2.25
C GLY A 54 -22.15 5.81 -3.20
N HIS A 55 -21.25 5.04 -3.81
CA HIS A 55 -20.01 5.54 -4.42
C HIS A 55 -20.27 6.42 -5.65
N TYR A 56 -20.38 7.72 -5.39
CA TYR A 56 -20.47 8.77 -6.40
C TYR A 56 -19.34 8.76 -7.44
N LEU A 57 -18.12 8.39 -7.03
CA LEU A 57 -16.93 8.35 -7.90
C LEU A 57 -17.03 7.35 -9.06
N VAL A 58 -17.72 6.22 -8.86
CA VAL A 58 -17.92 5.19 -9.90
C VAL A 58 -18.99 5.65 -10.90
N THR A 59 -19.96 6.44 -10.44
CA THR A 59 -21.13 6.85 -11.22
C THR A 59 -20.88 8.12 -12.06
N GLU A 60 -20.13 9.10 -11.55
CA GLU A 60 -19.95 10.41 -12.23
C GLU A 60 -18.51 10.79 -12.62
N LYS A 61 -17.46 10.25 -11.96
CA LYS A 61 -16.05 10.63 -12.22
C LYS A 61 -15.17 9.44 -12.64
N HIS A 62 -15.65 8.68 -13.62
CA HIS A 62 -15.02 7.45 -14.11
C HIS A 62 -13.55 7.63 -14.57
N HIS A 63 -13.16 8.76 -15.19
CA HIS A 63 -11.82 8.90 -15.77
C HIS A 63 -10.73 9.26 -14.75
N PHE A 64 -11.07 10.08 -13.76
CA PHE A 64 -10.14 10.41 -12.66
C PHE A 64 -9.86 9.17 -11.79
N PHE A 65 -10.92 8.42 -11.49
CA PHE A 65 -10.82 7.20 -10.70
C PHE A 65 -10.06 6.09 -11.44
N VAL A 66 -10.26 5.94 -12.77
CA VAL A 66 -9.47 5.00 -13.58
C VAL A 66 -7.97 5.31 -13.51
N GLY A 67 -7.58 6.59 -13.48
CA GLY A 67 -6.18 6.99 -13.31
C GLY A 67 -5.58 6.55 -11.97
N LEU A 68 -6.34 6.72 -10.88
CA LEU A 68 -5.93 6.25 -9.55
C LEU A 68 -5.87 4.71 -9.49
N VAL A 69 -6.83 4.03 -10.12
CA VAL A 69 -6.85 2.56 -10.20
C VAL A 69 -5.64 2.03 -10.99
N TRP A 70 -5.22 2.71 -12.06
CA TRP A 70 -3.98 2.38 -12.76
C TRP A 70 -2.75 2.53 -11.87
N LEU A 71 -2.65 3.62 -11.11
CA LEU A 71 -1.56 3.83 -10.13
C LEU A 71 -1.56 2.72 -9.07
N GLN A 72 -2.75 2.37 -8.56
CA GLN A 72 -2.96 1.32 -7.59
C GLN A 72 -2.49 -0.05 -8.11
N LEU A 73 -2.85 -0.41 -9.34
CA LEU A 73 -2.48 -1.68 -9.96
C LEU A 73 -1.02 -1.75 -10.41
N LEU A 74 -0.48 -0.70 -11.03
CA LEU A 74 0.87 -0.72 -11.61
C LEU A 74 1.97 -0.44 -10.60
N LEU A 75 1.73 0.45 -9.64
CA LEU A 75 2.73 0.84 -8.66
C LEU A 75 2.46 0.18 -7.31
N GLN A 76 1.23 0.31 -6.83
CA GLN A 76 0.94 0.01 -5.44
C GLN A 76 0.79 -1.48 -5.14
N TRP A 77 0.16 -2.24 -6.04
CA TRP A 77 0.03 -3.69 -5.93
C TRP A 77 1.37 -4.44 -5.95
N PRO A 78 2.30 -4.22 -6.90
CA PRO A 78 3.60 -4.89 -6.86
C PRO A 78 4.43 -4.47 -5.64
N LEU A 79 4.31 -3.21 -5.18
CA LEU A 79 4.95 -2.79 -3.93
C LEU A 79 4.32 -3.47 -2.70
N ALA A 80 3.01 -3.70 -2.67
CA ALA A 80 2.35 -4.43 -1.58
C ALA A 80 2.89 -5.87 -1.49
N LEU A 81 3.02 -6.56 -2.62
CA LEU A 81 3.62 -7.89 -2.69
C LEU A 81 5.09 -7.89 -2.29
N ALA A 82 5.85 -6.91 -2.77
CA ALA A 82 7.26 -6.75 -2.41
C ALA A 82 7.44 -6.48 -0.90
N ASN A 83 6.56 -5.68 -0.30
CA ASN A 83 6.55 -5.39 1.14
C ASN A 83 6.14 -6.61 1.96
N LEU A 84 5.15 -7.39 1.51
CA LEU A 84 4.76 -8.65 2.13
C LEU A 84 5.91 -9.66 2.12
N TYR A 85 6.61 -9.79 0.99
CA TYR A 85 7.81 -10.62 0.91
C TYR A 85 8.93 -10.06 1.79
N GLY A 86 9.15 -8.74 1.76
CA GLY A 86 10.20 -8.05 2.50
C GLY A 86 10.08 -8.23 4.01
N ILE A 87 8.86 -8.20 4.54
CA ILE A 87 8.60 -8.37 5.97
C ILE A 87 8.75 -9.84 6.40
N LEU A 88 8.29 -10.79 5.59
CA LEU A 88 8.40 -12.23 5.86
C LEU A 88 9.85 -12.73 5.76
N ALA A 89 10.59 -12.25 4.75
CA ALA A 89 12.00 -12.59 4.54
C ALA A 89 12.97 -11.67 5.30
N ALA A 90 12.46 -10.76 6.14
CA ALA A 90 13.20 -9.80 6.95
C ALA A 90 14.31 -9.06 6.16
N LYS A 91 13.99 -8.59 4.95
CA LYS A 91 14.95 -7.93 4.05
C LYS A 91 15.20 -6.48 4.45
N SER A 92 16.43 -6.02 4.27
CA SER A 92 16.85 -4.65 4.62
C SER A 92 16.15 -3.55 3.82
N TRP A 93 15.69 -3.84 2.60
CA TRP A 93 15.00 -2.88 1.74
C TRP A 93 13.53 -2.67 2.13
N PHE A 94 12.98 -3.51 3.02
CA PHE A 94 11.58 -3.41 3.45
C PHE A 94 11.22 -2.03 3.99
N ASN A 95 12.09 -1.41 4.80
CA ASN A 95 11.80 -0.10 5.36
C ASN A 95 11.61 0.96 4.24
N THR A 96 12.48 0.94 3.22
CA THR A 96 12.40 1.88 2.10
C THR A 96 11.17 1.63 1.24
N THR A 97 10.87 0.38 0.90
CA THR A 97 9.69 0.03 0.07
C THR A 97 8.38 0.25 0.82
N CYS A 98 8.36 0.04 2.14
CA CYS A 98 7.21 0.31 3.01
C CYS A 98 6.96 1.82 3.12
N LEU A 99 8.02 2.63 3.20
CA LEU A 99 7.91 4.08 3.18
C LEU A 99 7.33 4.59 1.85
N ILE A 100 7.89 4.16 0.72
CA ILE A 100 7.42 4.55 -0.61
C ILE A 100 5.94 4.16 -0.80
N TYR A 101 5.59 2.93 -0.42
CA TYR A 101 4.23 2.44 -0.46
C TYR A 101 3.30 3.31 0.41
N GLY A 102 3.68 3.55 1.66
CA GLY A 102 2.88 4.31 2.61
C GLY A 102 2.61 5.74 2.13
N VAL A 103 3.61 6.43 1.59
CA VAL A 103 3.46 7.80 1.05
C VAL A 103 2.57 7.80 -0.19
N SER A 104 2.77 6.87 -1.13
CA SER A 104 1.94 6.77 -2.34
C SER A 104 0.48 6.45 -2.02
N PHE A 105 0.25 5.53 -1.07
CA PHE A 105 -1.10 5.14 -0.67
C PHE A 105 -1.79 6.25 0.10
N PHE A 106 -1.08 6.91 1.02
CA PHE A 106 -1.59 8.07 1.74
C PHE A 106 -2.02 9.18 0.76
N GLY A 107 -1.19 9.49 -0.24
CA GLY A 107 -1.52 10.45 -1.27
C GLY A 107 -2.81 10.09 -2.00
N SER A 108 -2.95 8.83 -2.44
CA SER A 108 -4.14 8.36 -3.16
C SER A 108 -5.41 8.46 -2.32
N ILE A 109 -5.36 8.03 -1.05
CA ILE A 109 -6.51 8.12 -0.12
C ILE A 109 -6.89 9.58 0.16
N ILE A 110 -5.91 10.46 0.36
CA ILE A 110 -6.18 11.90 0.56
C ILE A 110 -6.78 12.51 -0.69
N THR A 111 -6.29 12.15 -1.87
CA THR A 111 -6.84 12.61 -3.15
C THR A 111 -8.30 12.17 -3.30
N GLU A 112 -8.62 10.90 -3.03
CA GLU A 112 -10.00 10.39 -3.05
C GLU A 112 -10.90 11.10 -2.03
N LEU A 113 -10.43 11.26 -0.79
CA LEU A 113 -11.17 11.97 0.26
C LEU A 113 -11.40 13.45 -0.10
N SER A 114 -10.40 14.12 -0.68
CA SER A 114 -10.51 15.53 -1.05
C SER A 114 -11.58 15.75 -2.13
N GLU A 115 -11.62 14.87 -3.13
CA GLU A 115 -12.65 14.89 -4.17
C GLU A 115 -14.03 14.54 -3.60
N LEU A 116 -14.10 13.58 -2.68
CA LEU A 116 -15.35 13.19 -2.04
C LEU A 116 -15.96 14.33 -1.19
N VAL A 117 -15.12 15.01 -0.41
CA VAL A 117 -15.52 16.16 0.43
C VAL A 117 -15.88 17.35 -0.44
N GLN A 118 -15.10 17.65 -1.49
CA GLN A 118 -15.37 18.77 -2.40
C GLN A 118 -16.66 18.59 -3.21
N SER A 119 -17.03 17.34 -3.51
CA SER A 119 -18.27 17.04 -4.21
C SER A 119 -19.53 17.21 -3.34
N GLY A 120 -19.40 17.35 -2.01
CA GLY A 120 -20.54 17.44 -1.08
C GLY A 120 -21.42 16.19 -1.03
N LYS A 121 -20.98 15.08 -1.64
CA LYS A 121 -21.68 13.78 -1.71
C LYS A 121 -20.98 12.73 -0.84
N ALA A 122 -20.14 13.17 0.10
CA ALA A 122 -19.49 12.32 1.08
C ALA A 122 -20.52 11.75 2.06
N SER A 123 -20.76 10.45 2.00
CA SER A 123 -21.51 9.76 3.05
C SER A 123 -20.62 9.55 4.26
N ASP A 124 -21.14 9.73 5.48
CA ASP A 124 -20.39 9.49 6.71
C ASP A 124 -19.83 8.06 6.77
N MET A 125 -20.61 7.06 6.32
CA MET A 125 -20.14 5.67 6.24
C MET A 125 -18.93 5.50 5.33
N LEU A 126 -18.86 6.26 4.24
CA LEU A 126 -17.75 6.21 3.29
C LEU A 126 -16.47 6.75 3.94
N ILE A 127 -16.56 7.87 4.65
CA ILE A 127 -15.43 8.46 5.38
C ILE A 127 -14.92 7.49 6.47
N TYR A 128 -15.83 6.86 7.23
CA TYR A 128 -15.47 5.86 8.23
C TYR A 128 -14.77 4.64 7.62
N PHE A 129 -15.14 4.24 6.41
CA PHE A 129 -14.49 3.14 5.69
C PHE A 129 -13.04 3.47 5.30
N TYR A 130 -12.75 4.72 4.91
CA TYR A 130 -11.40 5.15 4.52
C TYR A 130 -10.44 5.36 5.71
N PHE A 131 -10.97 5.66 6.90
CA PHE A 131 -10.17 5.92 8.10
C PHE A 131 -9.17 4.80 8.49
N PRO A 132 -9.55 3.50 8.52
CA PRO A 132 -8.59 2.42 8.79
C PRO A 132 -7.47 2.34 7.74
N PHE A 133 -7.76 2.63 6.48
CA PHE A 133 -6.74 2.65 5.41
C PHE A 133 -5.79 3.84 5.56
N LEU A 134 -6.30 5.00 5.96
CA LEU A 134 -5.47 6.16 6.29
C LEU A 134 -4.53 5.86 7.48
N GLY A 135 -5.07 5.23 8.54
CA GLY A 135 -4.28 4.78 9.68
C GLY A 135 -3.19 3.78 9.26
N PHE A 136 -3.52 2.82 8.40
CA PHE A 136 -2.54 1.89 7.83
C PHE A 136 -1.44 2.60 7.03
N ALA A 137 -1.79 3.59 6.20
CA ALA A 137 -0.80 4.34 5.43
C ALA A 137 0.19 5.08 6.34
N VAL A 138 -0.31 5.71 7.41
CA VAL A 138 0.54 6.37 8.43
C VAL A 138 1.42 5.35 9.15
N LEU A 139 0.88 4.19 9.53
CA LEU A 139 1.65 3.12 10.15
C LEU A 139 2.77 2.61 9.22
N ALA A 140 2.51 2.49 7.92
CA ALA A 140 3.51 2.09 6.92
C ALA A 140 4.63 3.14 6.79
N ILE A 141 4.27 4.44 6.77
CA ILE A 141 5.24 5.54 6.75
C ILE A 141 6.12 5.51 8.01
N LEU A 142 5.50 5.44 9.19
CA LEU A 142 6.20 5.38 10.47
C LEU A 142 7.12 4.15 10.52
N ARG A 143 6.66 3.00 10.00
CA ARG A 143 7.46 1.78 9.97
C ARG A 143 8.66 1.90 9.04
N GLY A 144 8.49 2.55 7.90
CA GLY A 144 9.55 2.79 6.93
C GLY A 144 10.59 3.82 7.36
N LEU A 145 10.20 4.79 8.19
CA LEU A 145 11.09 5.79 8.79
C LEU A 145 11.94 5.24 9.93
N LEU A 146 11.56 4.12 10.53
CA LEU A 146 12.35 3.50 11.58
C LEU A 146 13.71 3.05 11.01
N PRO A 147 14.83 3.41 11.66
CA PRO A 147 16.14 3.00 11.19
C PRO A 147 16.20 1.46 11.13
N PRO A 148 16.91 0.88 10.15
CA PRO A 148 17.20 -0.54 10.16
C PRO A 148 17.77 -0.88 11.53
N SER A 149 17.16 -1.84 12.24
CA SER A 149 17.73 -2.34 13.48
C SER A 149 19.17 -2.73 13.16
N CYS A 150 20.13 -2.06 13.79
CA CYS A 150 21.55 -2.27 13.60
C CYS A 150 21.91 -3.68 14.13
N LYS A 151 21.52 -4.72 13.39
CA LYS A 151 22.14 -6.02 13.46
C LYS A 151 23.33 -5.95 12.52
N THR A 152 24.43 -5.44 13.08
CA THR A 152 25.82 -5.66 12.69
C THR A 152 26.00 -6.26 11.28
N THR A 153 25.99 -5.43 10.24
CA THR A 153 26.68 -5.78 9.00
C THR A 153 28.11 -5.30 9.10
N SER A 154 28.89 -5.96 9.97
CA SER A 154 30.34 -5.87 9.94
C SER A 154 30.87 -6.66 8.73
N SER A 155 30.69 -6.18 7.50
CA SER A 155 31.39 -6.76 6.33
C SER A 155 31.40 -5.96 5.03
N ILE A 156 31.08 -4.66 5.00
CA ILE A 156 31.35 -3.81 3.83
C ILE A 156 32.25 -2.66 4.25
N GLY A 157 33.56 -2.89 4.09
CA GLY A 157 34.59 -1.98 4.55
C GLY A 157 35.99 -2.59 4.69
N LYS A 158 36.27 -3.81 4.18
CA LYS A 158 37.65 -4.22 3.94
C LYS A 158 38.08 -3.68 2.58
N ARG A 159 38.44 -2.40 2.55
CA ARG A 159 39.37 -1.89 1.53
C ARG A 159 40.68 -2.66 1.75
N PRO A 160 41.19 -3.46 0.79
CA PRO A 160 42.53 -4.00 0.93
C PRO A 160 43.47 -2.80 0.88
N THR A 161 44.09 -2.47 2.01
CA THR A 161 45.21 -1.54 2.05
C THR A 161 46.36 -2.19 1.30
N LEU A 162 46.53 -1.78 0.05
CA LEU A 162 47.66 -2.15 -0.79
C LEU A 162 48.94 -1.91 0.01
N GLY A 163 49.65 -2.98 0.34
CA GLY A 163 50.91 -2.93 1.05
C GLY A 163 51.95 -2.15 0.25
N ARG A 164 52.20 -0.90 0.62
CA ARG A 164 53.34 -0.15 0.11
C ARG A 164 54.59 -0.51 0.91
N LYS A 165 55.25 -1.62 0.54
CA LYS A 165 56.65 -1.84 0.89
C LYS A 165 57.47 -0.74 0.20
N LYS A 166 58.03 0.21 0.96
CA LYS A 166 59.17 1.00 0.50
C LYS A 166 60.44 0.17 0.74
N LYS A 167 61.10 -0.20 -0.35
CA LYS A 167 62.53 -0.56 -0.42
C LYS A 167 63.27 0.61 -1.09
N ALA A 168 64.58 0.64 -0.87
CA ALA A 168 65.58 1.66 -1.20
C ALA A 168 65.66 2.79 -0.18
#